data_AF-A0A645IT27-F1
#
_entry.id   AF-A0A645IT27-F1
#
_cell.length_a   1.000
_cell.length_b   1.000
_cell.length_c   1.000
_cell.angle_alpha   90.00
_cell.angle_beta   90.00
_cell.angle_gamma   90.00
#
_symmetry.space_group_name_H-M   'P 1'
#
loop_
_entity.id
_entity.type
_entity.pdbx_description
1 polymer ?
#
loop_
_entity_poly.entity_id
_entity_poly.type
_entity_poly.pdbx_seq_one_letter_code
_entity_poly.pdbx_strand_id
1 'polypeptide(L)' 'MIVEQNAYKALRICDRAYMLDVGKIEDTGTGNELLEKEDLAKHYLGK' A
#
# COMPACT_ATOMS: atom_id res chain seq x y z
N MET A 1 8.10 5.12 11.08
CA MET A 1 8.36 4.59 9.73
C MET A 1 8.67 3.11 9.90
N ILE A 2 7.84 2.23 9.35
CA ILE A 2 8.00 0.77 9.42
C ILE A 2 8.56 0.30 8.08
N VAL A 3 9.53 -0.60 8.12
CA VAL A 3 10.00 -1.33 6.94
C VAL A 3 9.56 -2.77 7.15
N GLU A 4 8.63 -3.23 6.32
CA GLU A 4 8.03 -4.55 6.40
C GLU A 4 8.09 -5.22 5.04
N GLN A 5 8.44 -6.50 4.98
CA GLN A 5 8.49 -7.23 3.72
C GLN A 5 7.11 -7.60 3.20
N ASN A 6 6.13 -7.73 4.10
CA ASN A 6 4.75 -7.99 3.74
C ASN A 6 3.91 -6.71 3.78
N ALA A 7 3.82 -6.05 2.63
CA ALA A 7 3.11 -4.78 2.50
C ALA A 7 1.59 -4.91 2.80
N TYR A 8 0.96 -6.08 2.62
CA TYR A 8 -0.42 -6.31 3.08
C TYR A 8 -0.56 -6.17 4.60
N LYS A 9 0.38 -6.72 5.37
CA LYS A 9 0.36 -6.60 6.84
C LYS A 9 0.61 -5.16 7.28
N ALA A 10 1.55 -4.48 6.63
CA ALA A 10 1.83 -3.07 6.91
C ALA A 10 0.59 -2.20 6.66
N LEU A 11 -0.12 -2.43 5.54
CA LEU A 11 -1.33 -1.70 5.21
C LEU A 11 -2.46 -1.93 6.22
N ARG A 12 -2.59 -3.12 6.81
CA ARG A 12 -3.64 -3.40 7.81
C ARG A 12 -3.48 -2.64 9.13
N ILE A 13 -2.29 -2.14 9.43
CA ILE A 13 -1.98 -1.50 10.72
C ILE A 13 -1.65 -0.01 10.60
N CYS A 14 -1.59 0.53 9.38
CA CYS A 14 -1.25 1.93 9.18
C CYS A 14 -2.49 2.81 9.02
N ASP A 15 -2.49 3.95 9.72
CA ASP A 15 -3.53 4.98 9.58
C ASP A 15 -3.44 5.71 8.23
N ARG A 16 -2.24 5.76 7.65
CA ARG A 16 -1.98 6.40 6.37
C ARG A 16 -0.86 5.70 5.62
N ALA A 17 -1.02 5.58 4.31
CA ALA A 17 -0.12 4.92 3.39
C ALA A 17 0.07 5.76 2.12
N TYR A 18 1.27 5.65 1.56
CA TYR A 18 1.66 6.30 0.32
C TYR A 18 2.32 5.24 -0.55
N MET A 19 1.76 5.01 -1.74
CA MET A 19 2.35 4.13 -2.73
C MET A 19 3.32 4.95 -3.59
N LEU A 20 4.57 4.51 -3.63
CA LEU A 20 5.63 5.16 -4.41
C LEU A 20 6.05 4.23 -5.53
N ASP A 21 5.99 4.74 -6.77
CA ASP A 21 6.49 4.06 -7.96
C ASP A 21 7.42 4.98 -8.73
N VAL A 22 8.64 4.50 -9.02
CA VAL A 22 9.71 5.24 -9.72
C VAL A 22 9.82 6.73 -9.33
N GLY A 23 9.80 7.01 -8.02
CA GLY A 23 9.95 8.37 -7.49
C GLY A 23 8.71 9.26 -7.60
N LYS A 24 7.56 8.70 -7.98
CA LYS A 24 6.25 9.36 -7.96
C LYS A 24 5.32 8.70 -6.95
N ILE A 25 4.43 9.50 -6.38
CA ILE A 25 3.36 8.99 -5.53
C ILE A 25 2.21 8.61 -6.46
N GLU A 26 1.97 7.31 -6.62
CA GLU A 26 0.88 6.80 -7.46
C GLU A 26 -0.46 6.82 -6.71
N ASP A 27 -0.44 6.57 -5.40
CA ASP A 27 -1.67 6.57 -4.60
C ASP A 27 -1.41 6.95 -3.13
N THR A 28 -2.42 7.50 -2.47
CA THR A 28 -2.37 7.86 -1.06
C THR A 28 -3.72 7.63 -0.42
N GLY A 29 -3.73 7.15 0.81
CA GLY A 29 -4.95 6.98 1.57
C GLY A 29 -4.67 6.31 2.90
N THR A 30 -5.71 5.78 3.52
CA THR A 30 -5.58 4.84 4.62
C THR A 30 -5.15 3.47 4.09
N GLY A 31 -4.60 2.63 4.96
CA GLY A 31 -4.22 1.29 4.54
C GLY A 31 -5.40 0.44 4.07
N ASN A 32 -6.59 0.63 4.65
CA ASN A 32 -7.82 -0.05 4.22
C ASN A 32 -8.27 0.39 2.83
N GLU A 33 -8.26 1.70 2.53
CA GLU A 33 -8.61 2.22 1.22
C GLU A 33 -7.70 1.66 0.11
N LEU A 34 -6.39 1.53 0.38
CA LEU A 34 -5.44 0.95 -0.57
C LEU A 34 -5.61 -0.57 -0.71
N LEU A 35 -6.06 -1.26 0.33
CA LEU A 35 -6.37 -2.70 0.29
C LEU A 35 -7.66 -3.02 -0.47
N GLU A 36 -8.64 -2.12 -0.42
CA GLU A 36 -9.91 -2.26 -1.15
C GLU A 36 -9.76 -1.99 -2.66
N LYS A 37 -8.70 -1.28 -3.07
CA LYS A 37 -8.35 -1.10 -4.48
C LYS A 37 -7.72 -2.39 -5.03
N GLU A 38 -8.56 -3.32 -5.46
CA GLU A 38 -8.15 -4.63 -6.00
C GLU A 38 -7.05 -4.55 -7.06
N ASP A 39 -7.10 -3.55 -7.96
CA ASP A 39 -6.11 -3.38 -9.02
C ASP A 39 -4.74 -2.98 -8.46
N LEU A 40 -4.72 -2.06 -7.50
CA LEU A 40 -3.51 -1.51 -6.89
C LEU A 40 -2.82 -2.57 -6.02
N ALA A 41 -3.60 -3.25 -5.17
CA ALA A 41 -3.10 -4.32 -4.31
C ALA A 41 -2.51 -5.48 -5.14
N LYS A 42 -3.18 -5.90 -6.21
CA LYS A 42 -2.67 -6.97 -7.08
C LYS A 42 -1.39 -6.56 -7.81
N HIS A 43 -1.29 -5.31 -8.28
CA HIS A 43 -0.14 -4.85 -9.06
C HIS A 43 1.13 -4.74 -8.20
N TYR A 44 1.01 -4.25 -6.96
CA TYR A 44 2.16 -3.90 -6.12
C TYR A 44 2.43 -4.89 -4.98
N LEU A 45 1.42 -5.60 -4.48
CA LEU A 45 1.55 -6.49 -3.33
C LEU A 45 1.64 -7.98 -3.73
N GLY A 46 1.48 -8.27 -5.02
CA GLY A 46 1.47 -9.64 -5.53
C GLY A 46 0.15 -10.37 -5.26
N LYS A 47 0.02 -11.54 -5.90
CA LYS A 47 -1.18 -12.40 -5.87
C LYS A 47 -1.25 -13.25 -4.61
#